data_AF-A0A2V1D2G9-F1
#
_entry.id   AF-A0A2V1D2G9-F1
#
_cell.length_a   1.000
_cell.length_b   1.000
_cell.length_c   1.000
_cell.angle_alpha   90.00
_cell.angle_beta   90.00
_cell.angle_gamma   90.00
#
_symmetry.space_group_name_H-M   'P 1'
#
loop_
_entity.id
_entity.type
_entity.pdbx_description
1 polymer ?
#
loop_
_entity_poly.entity_id
_entity_poly.type
_entity_poly.pdbx_seq_one_letter_code
_entity_poly.pdbx_strand_id
1 'polypeptide(L)'
;MSTSGASVTQDQKATPPSSFTGRLLTPPPTDEKQPPQVPGVLALFKQIQTGQHNKQDPWTEFQLAEGEHRLQQDESVWGYVKDKIRYDYDGDTRRLVIRMPTAIHKPFIARIEDSILSQLKTIREGSGDAAAFARKVQPARSTEIFFPIENAPFSKQSKYEPDASFWHEDAKYPGVIIEVAYSQKRKRLYRLAENYLLDSDASVQVVL
;
A
#
# COMPACT_ATOMS: atom_id res chain seq x y z
N MET A 1 86.08 -21.14 21.52
CA MET A 1 86.73 -19.82 21.67
C MET A 1 85.96 -18.80 20.88
N SER A 2 85.63 -17.69 21.53
CA SER A 2 84.92 -16.52 21.00
C SER A 2 85.76 -15.71 20.00
N THR A 3 85.09 -15.06 19.05
CA THR A 3 85.19 -13.63 18.60
C THR A 3 84.40 -13.52 17.29
N SER A 4 83.23 -12.87 17.25
CA SER A 4 82.96 -11.41 17.23
C SER A 4 83.04 -10.79 15.82
N GLY A 5 81.84 -10.60 15.25
CA GLY A 5 81.29 -9.45 14.51
C GLY A 5 82.14 -8.61 13.55
N ALA A 6 81.56 -8.36 12.36
CA ALA A 6 81.36 -6.99 11.87
C ALA A 6 80.17 -6.95 10.88
N SER A 7 79.27 -6.02 11.14
CA SER A 7 78.09 -5.64 10.36
C SER A 7 78.48 -4.72 9.21
N VAL A 8 77.90 -4.92 8.01
CA VAL A 8 77.71 -3.85 7.04
C VAL A 8 76.29 -3.97 6.46
N THR A 9 75.52 -2.95 6.77
CA THR A 9 74.21 -2.57 6.26
C THR A 9 74.17 -2.56 4.73
N GLN A 10 73.12 -3.15 4.14
CA GLN A 10 72.76 -2.86 2.77
C GLN A 10 71.26 -2.56 2.67
N ASP A 11 71.00 -1.38 2.15
CA ASP A 11 69.75 -0.65 2.15
C ASP A 11 68.58 -1.40 1.53
N GLN A 12 67.45 -1.27 2.22
CA GLN A 12 66.11 -1.58 1.75
C GLN A 12 65.78 -0.77 0.50
N LYS A 13 65.77 -1.39 -0.67
CA LYS A 13 64.98 -0.94 -1.82
C LYS A 13 63.77 -1.84 -1.99
N ALA A 14 62.81 -1.68 -1.09
CA ALA A 14 61.46 -2.16 -1.30
C ALA A 14 60.75 -1.22 -2.29
N THR A 15 60.46 -1.71 -3.48
CA THR A 15 59.59 -1.05 -4.46
C THR A 15 58.23 -0.76 -3.82
N PRO A 16 57.70 0.48 -3.87
CA PRO A 16 56.36 0.73 -3.35
C PRO A 16 55.36 -0.07 -4.21
N PRO A 17 54.34 -0.71 -3.63
CA PRO A 17 53.25 -1.26 -4.42
C PRO A 17 52.58 -0.10 -5.16
N SER A 18 52.46 -0.25 -6.47
CA SER A 18 51.77 0.68 -7.36
C SER A 18 50.40 1.01 -6.76
N SER A 19 50.23 2.26 -6.34
CA SER A 19 48.93 2.76 -5.93
C SER A 19 48.02 2.71 -7.15
N PHE A 20 47.11 1.73 -7.19
CA PHE A 20 45.98 1.75 -8.10
C PHE A 20 45.09 2.94 -7.70
N THR A 21 45.46 4.16 -8.08
CA THR A 21 44.49 5.23 -8.33
C THR A 21 43.77 4.92 -9.64
N GLY A 22 43.16 3.74 -9.71
CA GLY A 22 42.00 3.54 -10.53
C GLY A 22 40.91 4.35 -9.87
N ARG A 23 40.61 5.52 -10.42
CA ARG A 23 39.36 6.24 -10.15
C ARG A 23 38.28 5.17 -10.17
N LEU A 24 37.68 4.87 -9.02
CA LEU A 24 36.50 4.00 -8.95
C LEU A 24 35.54 4.59 -9.96
N LEU A 25 35.37 3.90 -11.09
CA LEU A 25 34.32 4.17 -12.03
C LEU A 25 33.07 3.84 -11.25
N THR A 26 32.53 4.83 -10.54
CA THR A 26 31.13 4.80 -10.16
C THR A 26 30.38 4.46 -11.44
N PRO A 27 29.56 3.39 -11.45
CA PRO A 27 28.67 3.17 -12.58
C PRO A 27 27.94 4.50 -12.84
N PRO A 28 27.63 4.84 -14.10
CA PRO A 28 26.79 6.00 -14.38
C PRO A 28 25.56 5.90 -13.47
N PRO A 29 24.98 7.03 -13.02
CA PRO A 29 23.75 6.98 -12.27
C PRO A 29 22.83 6.08 -13.08
N THR A 30 22.52 4.90 -12.53
CA THR A 30 21.39 4.14 -13.03
C THR A 30 20.28 5.16 -12.93
N ASP A 31 19.60 5.47 -14.03
CA ASP A 31 18.41 6.29 -14.00
C ASP A 31 17.50 5.68 -12.93
N GLU A 32 17.62 6.18 -11.70
CA GLU A 32 16.60 6.06 -10.69
C GLU A 32 15.48 6.84 -11.34
N LYS A 33 14.64 6.13 -12.11
CA LYS A 33 13.40 6.66 -12.65
C LYS A 33 12.81 7.46 -11.51
N GLN A 34 12.81 8.78 -11.65
CA GLN A 34 12.25 9.65 -10.64
C GLN A 34 10.87 9.07 -10.32
N PRO A 35 10.56 8.84 -9.03
CA PRO A 35 9.29 8.23 -8.66
C PRO A 35 8.20 9.00 -9.40
N PRO A 36 7.26 8.34 -10.08
CA PRO A 36 6.34 9.05 -10.93
C PRO A 36 5.57 10.03 -10.05
N GLN A 37 5.92 11.30 -10.18
CA GLN A 37 5.25 12.41 -9.55
C GLN A 37 3.83 12.45 -10.12
N VAL A 38 2.93 13.22 -9.52
CA VAL A 38 1.52 13.42 -9.95
C VAL A 38 1.25 13.20 -11.46
N PRO A 39 2.06 13.73 -12.41
CA PRO A 39 1.89 13.45 -13.84
C PRO A 39 1.86 11.97 -14.25
N GLY A 40 2.69 11.11 -13.66
CA GLY A 40 2.74 9.68 -13.98
C GLY A 40 1.48 8.94 -13.54
N VAL A 41 0.93 9.31 -12.37
CA VAL A 41 -0.36 8.79 -11.88
C VAL A 41 -1.50 9.22 -12.80
N LEU A 42 -1.53 10.50 -13.18
CA LEU A 42 -2.55 11.02 -14.10
C LEU A 42 -2.45 10.39 -15.50
N ALA A 43 -1.24 10.13 -15.99
CA ALA A 43 -1.03 9.42 -17.25
C ALA A 43 -1.59 7.99 -17.18
N LEU A 44 -1.36 7.28 -16.07
CA LEU A 44 -1.95 5.96 -15.85
C LEU A 44 -3.48 6.01 -15.81
N PHE A 45 -4.07 6.97 -15.10
CA PHE A 45 -5.52 7.15 -15.08
C PHE A 45 -6.09 7.38 -16.48
N LYS A 46 -5.46 8.23 -17.29
CA LYS A 46 -5.85 8.46 -18.69
C LYS A 46 -5.74 7.18 -19.53
N GLN A 47 -4.68 6.39 -19.36
CA GLN A 47 -4.54 5.10 -20.06
C GLN A 47 -5.62 4.08 -19.67
N ILE A 48 -6.00 4.03 -18.39
CA ILE A 48 -7.10 3.17 -17.91
C ILE A 48 -8.42 3.65 -18.51
N GLN A 49 -8.68 4.96 -18.50
CA GLN A 49 -9.89 5.57 -19.04
C GLN A 49 -10.07 5.31 -20.54
N THR A 50 -8.99 5.35 -21.32
CA THR A 50 -9.02 5.09 -22.77
C THR A 50 -8.95 3.60 -23.13
N GLY A 51 -8.88 2.70 -22.13
CA GLY A 51 -8.75 1.26 -22.35
C GLY A 51 -7.39 0.84 -22.92
N GLN A 52 -6.40 1.73 -22.92
CA GLN A 52 -5.04 1.47 -23.40
C GLN A 52 -4.15 0.83 -22.33
N HIS A 53 -4.62 0.78 -21.08
CA HIS A 53 -3.94 0.05 -20.03
C HIS A 53 -4.01 -1.46 -20.29
N ASN A 54 -2.92 -2.02 -20.79
CA ASN A 54 -2.72 -3.46 -20.89
C ASN A 54 -2.91 -4.09 -19.51
N LYS A 55 -3.38 -5.34 -19.44
CA LYS A 55 -3.64 -6.11 -18.20
C LYS A 55 -2.35 -6.37 -17.38
N GLN A 56 -1.71 -5.31 -16.91
CA GLN A 56 -0.56 -5.33 -16.02
C GLN A 56 -1.01 -5.55 -14.57
N ASP A 57 -0.03 -5.72 -13.68
CA ASP A 57 -0.17 -6.02 -12.26
C ASP A 57 -1.39 -5.32 -11.65
N PRO A 58 -2.36 -6.03 -11.02
CA PRO A 58 -3.55 -5.41 -10.45
C PRO A 58 -3.28 -4.47 -9.26
N TRP A 59 -2.02 -4.12 -9.01
CA TRP A 59 -1.52 -3.34 -7.88
C TRP A 59 -0.30 -2.54 -8.34
N THR A 60 -0.52 -1.27 -8.63
CA THR A 60 0.54 -0.35 -9.10
C THR A 60 0.81 0.68 -8.00
N GLU A 61 2.07 0.76 -7.56
CA GLU A 61 2.47 1.64 -6.47
C GLU A 61 3.20 2.88 -6.99
N PHE A 62 2.92 4.01 -6.36
CA PHE A 62 3.53 5.30 -6.63
C PHE A 62 3.94 5.97 -5.33
N GLN A 63 5.06 6.69 -5.36
CA GLN A 63 5.46 7.57 -4.28
C GLN A 63 4.89 8.97 -4.55
N LEU A 64 3.96 9.43 -3.72
CA LEU A 64 3.21 10.66 -3.92
C LEU A 64 3.40 11.62 -2.74
N ALA A 65 4.50 12.37 -2.79
CA ALA A 65 4.94 13.24 -1.69
C ALA A 65 3.97 14.38 -1.36
N GLU A 66 3.25 14.87 -2.36
CA GLU A 66 2.37 16.03 -2.24
C GLU A 66 0.92 15.65 -1.94
N GLY A 67 0.63 14.37 -1.68
CA GLY A 67 -0.72 13.91 -1.32
C GLY A 67 -1.67 13.71 -2.51
N GLU A 68 -2.72 12.92 -2.26
CA GLU A 68 -3.71 12.56 -3.28
C GLU A 68 -4.59 13.74 -3.73
N HIS A 69 -4.70 14.81 -2.93
CA HIS A 69 -5.51 15.99 -3.26
C HIS A 69 -5.06 16.67 -4.57
N ARG A 70 -3.79 16.51 -4.96
CA ARG A 70 -3.28 16.99 -6.26
C ARG A 70 -3.85 16.24 -7.45
N LEU A 71 -4.23 14.97 -7.27
CA LEU A 71 -4.86 14.16 -8.31
C LEU A 71 -6.27 14.68 -8.65
N GLN A 72 -6.87 15.43 -7.73
CA GLN A 72 -8.23 15.98 -7.87
C GLN A 72 -8.28 17.25 -8.73
N GLN A 73 -7.13 17.85 -9.04
CA GLN A 73 -7.05 19.11 -9.80
C GLN A 73 -7.36 18.93 -11.29
N ASP A 74 -7.19 17.72 -11.85
CA ASP A 74 -7.54 17.42 -13.24
C ASP A 74 -8.99 16.93 -13.33
N GLU A 75 -9.94 17.87 -13.38
CA GLU A 75 -11.39 17.59 -13.44
C GLU A 75 -11.76 16.68 -14.63
N SER A 76 -11.00 16.73 -15.72
CA SER A 76 -11.30 15.96 -16.94
C SER A 76 -11.17 14.44 -16.74
N VAL A 77 -10.37 14.02 -15.75
CA VAL A 77 -10.12 12.61 -15.42
C VAL A 77 -10.71 12.24 -14.07
N TRP A 78 -10.82 13.20 -13.14
CA TRP A 78 -11.20 12.94 -11.77
C TRP A 78 -12.58 12.28 -11.62
N GLY A 79 -13.56 12.70 -12.43
CA GLY A 79 -14.89 12.08 -12.42
C GLY A 79 -14.84 10.58 -12.76
N TYR A 80 -14.00 10.18 -13.71
CA TYR A 80 -13.77 8.78 -14.05
C TYR A 80 -13.01 8.05 -12.95
N VAL A 81 -11.97 8.66 -12.39
CA VAL A 81 -11.15 8.07 -11.31
C VAL A 81 -12.04 7.72 -10.12
N LYS A 82 -12.85 8.68 -9.65
CA LYS A 82 -13.74 8.51 -8.50
C LYS A 82 -14.74 7.36 -8.67
N ASP A 83 -15.20 7.13 -9.90
CA ASP A 83 -16.23 6.11 -10.17
C ASP A 83 -15.63 4.74 -10.55
N LYS A 84 -14.48 4.73 -11.23
CA LYS A 84 -13.98 3.52 -11.92
C LYS A 84 -12.65 3.00 -11.38
N ILE A 85 -11.86 3.81 -10.68
CA ILE A 85 -10.52 3.43 -10.24
C ILE A 85 -10.50 3.33 -8.72
N ARG A 86 -10.11 2.15 -8.23
CA ARG A 86 -9.88 1.90 -6.81
C ARG A 86 -8.44 2.24 -6.47
N TYR A 87 -8.21 2.98 -5.40
CA TYR A 87 -6.87 3.24 -4.92
C TYR A 87 -6.86 3.50 -3.41
N ASP A 88 -5.71 3.23 -2.81
CA ASP A 88 -5.40 3.57 -1.42
C ASP A 88 -4.27 4.59 -1.40
N TYR A 89 -4.27 5.44 -0.39
CA TYR A 89 -3.21 6.39 -0.10
C TYR A 89 -2.80 6.26 1.37
N ASP A 90 -1.59 5.76 1.59
CA ASP A 90 -0.94 5.79 2.91
C ASP A 90 -0.22 7.14 3.03
N GLY A 91 -0.75 8.02 3.90
CA GLY A 91 -0.22 9.36 4.08
C GLY A 91 1.06 9.43 4.91
N ASP A 92 1.31 8.44 5.76
CA ASP A 92 2.55 8.32 6.54
C ASP A 92 3.73 7.99 5.61
N THR A 93 3.56 6.96 4.79
CA THR A 93 4.59 6.55 3.83
C THR A 93 4.48 7.28 2.49
N ARG A 94 3.48 8.15 2.33
CA ARG A 94 3.17 8.93 1.12
C ARG A 94 3.07 8.04 -0.11
N ARG A 95 2.45 6.88 0.04
CA ARG A 95 2.36 5.84 -0.98
C ARG A 95 0.93 5.75 -1.51
N LEU A 96 0.80 5.91 -2.82
CA LEU A 96 -0.44 5.67 -3.54
C LEU A 96 -0.39 4.27 -4.14
N VAL A 97 -1.45 3.49 -3.95
CA VAL A 97 -1.62 2.16 -4.53
C VAL A 97 -2.87 2.17 -5.38
N ILE A 98 -2.73 1.99 -6.68
CA ILE A 98 -3.87 1.80 -7.58
C ILE A 98 -4.18 0.30 -7.66
N ARG A 99 -5.40 -0.08 -7.29
CA ARG A 99 -5.89 -1.46 -7.32
C ARG A 99 -6.83 -1.65 -8.49
N MET A 100 -6.54 -2.64 -9.33
CA MET A 100 -7.37 -3.00 -10.48
C MET A 100 -8.09 -4.32 -10.23
N PRO A 101 -9.41 -4.30 -9.95
CA PRO A 101 -10.18 -5.53 -9.79
C PRO A 101 -10.16 -6.36 -11.08
N THR A 102 -9.94 -7.67 -10.95
CA THR A 102 -10.02 -8.59 -12.09
C THR A 102 -11.45 -9.09 -12.32
N ALA A 103 -11.72 -9.69 -13.48
CA ALA A 103 -13.06 -10.20 -13.82
C ALA A 103 -13.60 -11.24 -12.84
N ILE A 104 -12.71 -12.02 -12.20
CA ILE A 104 -13.07 -13.03 -11.18
C ILE A 104 -13.22 -12.39 -9.80
N HIS A 105 -12.52 -11.29 -9.56
CA HIS A 105 -12.43 -10.64 -8.26
C HIS A 105 -13.77 -10.10 -7.78
N LYS A 106 -14.50 -9.38 -8.64
CA LYS A 106 -15.78 -8.75 -8.28
C LYS A 106 -16.86 -9.80 -7.96
N PRO A 107 -17.11 -10.83 -8.80
CA PRO A 107 -18.07 -11.87 -8.45
C PRO A 107 -17.69 -12.67 -7.20
N PHE A 108 -16.41 -12.85 -6.94
CA PHE A 108 -15.95 -13.55 -5.74
C PHE A 108 -16.24 -12.76 -4.46
N ILE A 109 -15.94 -11.46 -4.43
CA ILE A 109 -16.30 -10.58 -3.31
C ILE A 109 -17.82 -10.61 -3.07
N ALA A 110 -18.62 -10.45 -4.14
CA ALA A 110 -20.08 -10.45 -4.01
C ALA A 110 -20.61 -11.74 -3.36
N ARG A 111 -20.05 -12.91 -3.71
CA ARG A 111 -20.43 -14.19 -3.09
C ARG A 111 -20.04 -14.27 -1.61
N ILE A 112 -18.90 -13.71 -1.23
CA ILE A 112 -18.49 -13.63 0.18
C ILE A 112 -19.47 -12.73 0.94
N GLU A 113 -19.75 -11.54 0.41
CA GLU A 113 -20.69 -10.59 1.02
C GLU A 113 -22.08 -11.23 1.21
N ASP A 114 -22.62 -11.87 0.17
CA ASP A 114 -23.92 -12.55 0.22
C ASP A 114 -23.95 -13.66 1.26
N SER A 115 -22.87 -14.43 1.39
CA SER A 115 -22.76 -15.50 2.39
C SER A 115 -22.76 -14.95 3.82
N ILE A 116 -21.97 -13.91 4.07
CA ILE A 116 -21.90 -13.26 5.39
C ILE A 116 -23.24 -12.61 5.73
N LEU A 117 -23.86 -11.91 4.77
CA LEU A 117 -25.17 -11.27 4.97
C LEU A 117 -26.26 -12.29 5.28
N SER A 118 -26.23 -13.45 4.62
CA SER A 118 -27.18 -14.53 4.88
C SER A 118 -27.05 -15.05 6.31
N GLN A 119 -25.82 -15.29 6.77
CA GLN A 119 -25.57 -15.71 8.16
C GLN A 119 -25.95 -14.62 9.16
N LEU A 120 -25.61 -13.37 8.87
CA LEU A 120 -25.95 -12.23 9.72
C LEU A 120 -27.47 -12.07 9.85
N LYS A 121 -28.22 -12.30 8.77
CA LYS A 121 -29.69 -12.29 8.79
C LYS A 121 -30.25 -13.33 9.75
N THR A 122 -29.75 -14.56 9.71
CA THR A 122 -30.15 -15.61 10.66
C THR A 122 -29.87 -15.21 12.11
N ILE A 123 -28.73 -14.59 12.39
CA ILE A 123 -28.40 -14.10 13.76
C ILE A 123 -29.36 -12.99 14.19
N ARG A 124 -29.67 -12.04 13.29
CA ARG A 124 -30.60 -10.91 13.57
C ARG A 124 -32.01 -11.36 13.94
N GLU A 125 -32.47 -12.46 13.35
CA GLU A 125 -33.80 -13.06 13.59
C GLU A 125 -33.86 -13.82 14.93
N GLY A 126 -32.72 -14.10 15.56
CA GLY A 126 -32.65 -14.71 16.88
C GLY A 126 -33.05 -13.77 18.02
N SER A 127 -32.83 -14.24 19.25
CA SER A 127 -33.07 -13.51 20.48
C SER A 127 -31.75 -13.27 21.25
N GLY A 128 -31.79 -12.33 22.21
CA GLY A 128 -30.64 -12.00 23.05
C GLY A 128 -29.66 -10.97 22.45
N ASP A 129 -28.53 -10.80 23.13
CA ASP A 129 -27.57 -9.73 22.86
C ASP A 129 -26.90 -9.85 21.50
N ALA A 130 -26.59 -11.07 21.05
CA ALA A 130 -26.00 -11.31 19.72
C ALA A 130 -26.95 -10.85 18.60
N ALA A 131 -28.24 -11.12 18.72
CA ALA A 131 -29.23 -10.66 17.76
C ALA A 131 -29.41 -9.13 17.81
N ALA A 132 -29.37 -8.54 19.01
CA ALA A 132 -29.44 -7.08 19.19
C ALA A 132 -28.23 -6.36 18.56
N PHE A 133 -27.02 -6.91 18.76
CA PHE A 133 -25.79 -6.43 18.14
C PHE A 133 -25.84 -6.57 16.61
N ALA A 134 -26.17 -7.77 16.10
CA ALA A 134 -26.21 -8.06 14.67
C ALA A 134 -27.20 -7.18 13.89
N ARG A 135 -28.29 -6.71 14.52
CA ARG A 135 -29.27 -5.80 13.91
C ARG A 135 -28.68 -4.43 13.57
N LYS A 136 -27.66 -3.99 14.31
CA LYS A 136 -26.94 -2.74 14.10
C LYS A 136 -25.72 -2.86 13.18
N VAL A 137 -25.38 -4.07 12.76
CA VAL A 137 -24.28 -4.29 11.80
C VAL A 137 -24.82 -4.13 10.40
N GLN A 138 -24.27 -3.26 9.57
CA GLN A 138 -24.68 -3.03 8.18
C GLN A 138 -23.51 -3.27 7.21
N PRO A 139 -23.78 -3.78 5.99
CA PRO A 139 -22.76 -3.84 4.94
C PRO A 139 -22.44 -2.43 4.44
N ALA A 140 -21.19 -2.01 4.53
CA ALA A 140 -20.70 -0.77 3.94
C ALA A 140 -19.94 -1.01 2.62
N ARG A 141 -19.72 -2.27 2.24
CA ARG A 141 -19.04 -2.64 0.97
C ARG A 141 -17.71 -1.90 0.83
N SER A 142 -17.41 -1.41 -0.36
CA SER A 142 -16.19 -0.66 -0.69
C SER A 142 -16.27 0.84 -0.40
N THR A 143 -16.92 1.22 0.70
CA THR A 143 -16.97 2.62 1.17
C THR A 143 -15.57 3.07 1.59
N GLU A 144 -15.19 4.28 1.18
CA GLU A 144 -13.89 4.89 1.52
C GLU A 144 -13.74 5.05 3.04
N ILE A 145 -12.54 4.74 3.55
CA ILE A 145 -12.17 4.89 4.96
C ILE A 145 -11.03 5.90 5.03
N PHE A 146 -11.12 6.83 5.97
CA PHE A 146 -10.09 7.83 6.23
C PHE A 146 -9.54 7.70 7.65
N PHE A 147 -8.25 7.41 7.75
CA PHE A 147 -7.53 7.35 9.03
C PHE A 147 -6.74 8.64 9.27
N PRO A 148 -6.78 9.18 10.50
CA PRO A 148 -5.95 10.33 10.85
C PRO A 148 -4.48 9.94 10.81
N ILE A 149 -3.64 10.86 10.33
CA ILE A 149 -2.19 10.71 10.42
C ILE A 149 -1.73 11.35 11.73
N GLU A 150 -0.90 10.64 12.49
CA GLU A 150 -0.41 11.13 13.76
C GLU A 150 0.37 12.43 13.58
N ASN A 151 0.11 13.43 14.43
CA ASN A 151 0.78 14.73 14.39
C ASN A 151 0.61 15.53 13.07
N ALA A 152 -0.39 15.20 12.25
CA ALA A 152 -0.72 15.92 11.02
C ALA A 152 -2.05 16.68 11.13
N PRO A 153 -2.22 17.79 10.37
CA PRO A 153 -3.53 18.45 10.29
C PRO A 153 -4.56 17.50 9.67
N PHE A 154 -5.84 17.67 10.03
CA PHE A 154 -6.97 16.88 9.51
C PHE A 154 -7.06 16.80 7.98
N SER A 155 -6.47 17.76 7.26
CA SER A 155 -6.38 17.74 5.80
C SER A 155 -5.42 16.68 5.24
N LYS A 156 -4.64 16.01 6.10
CA LYS A 156 -3.77 14.90 5.75
C LYS A 156 -4.29 13.65 6.47
N GLN A 157 -4.87 12.75 5.69
CA GLN A 157 -5.40 11.47 6.14
C GLN A 157 -4.91 10.37 5.20
N SER A 158 -4.76 9.17 5.72
CA SER A 158 -4.62 7.98 4.90
C SER A 158 -6.01 7.57 4.41
N LYS A 159 -6.13 7.26 3.13
CA LYS A 159 -7.36 6.83 2.48
C LYS A 159 -7.25 5.35 2.10
N TYR A 160 -8.28 4.58 2.40
CA TYR A 160 -8.37 3.17 2.01
C TYR A 160 -9.74 2.83 1.43
N GLU A 161 -9.79 1.91 0.48
CA GLU A 161 -11.02 1.47 -0.17
C GLU A 161 -11.22 -0.06 -0.05
N PRO A 162 -11.70 -0.60 1.09
CA PRO A 162 -11.80 -2.05 1.27
C PRO A 162 -12.56 -2.73 0.13
N ASP A 163 -12.27 -4.00 -0.17
CA ASP A 163 -13.09 -4.73 -1.15
C ASP A 163 -14.53 -4.86 -0.66
N ALA A 164 -14.69 -5.21 0.61
CA ALA A 164 -15.96 -5.15 1.34
C ALA A 164 -15.73 -4.86 2.83
N SER A 165 -16.75 -4.33 3.51
CA SER A 165 -16.68 -4.03 4.93
C SER A 165 -18.05 -4.09 5.61
N PHE A 166 -18.05 -4.36 6.91
CA PHE A 166 -19.23 -4.38 7.77
C PHE A 166 -19.06 -3.44 8.96
N TRP A 167 -20.03 -2.56 9.14
CA TRP A 167 -20.01 -1.46 10.10
C TRP A 167 -21.07 -1.67 11.15
N HIS A 168 -20.72 -1.45 12.42
CA HIS A 168 -21.72 -1.32 13.46
C HIS A 168 -22.14 0.15 13.55
N GLU A 169 -23.44 0.45 13.68
CA GLU A 169 -23.97 1.83 13.72
C GLU A 169 -23.33 2.70 14.81
N ASP A 170 -22.97 2.08 15.94
CA ASP A 170 -22.34 2.77 17.07
C ASP A 170 -20.80 2.90 16.93
N ALA A 171 -20.20 2.43 15.82
CA ALA A 171 -18.75 2.42 15.62
C ALA A 171 -18.28 3.52 14.65
N LYS A 172 -17.09 4.07 14.90
CA LYS A 172 -16.46 5.08 14.03
C LYS A 172 -15.92 4.47 12.73
N TYR A 173 -15.39 3.25 12.81
CA TYR A 173 -14.78 2.52 11.70
C TYR A 173 -15.43 1.14 11.55
N PRO A 174 -15.28 0.47 10.39
CA PRO A 174 -15.76 -0.89 10.23
C PRO A 174 -15.18 -1.82 11.29
N GLY A 175 -15.98 -2.77 11.77
CA GLY A 175 -15.47 -3.83 12.65
C GLY A 175 -14.82 -4.97 11.86
N VAL A 176 -15.29 -5.21 10.63
CA VAL A 176 -14.80 -6.27 9.73
C VAL A 176 -14.50 -5.67 8.36
N ILE A 177 -13.31 -5.99 7.85
CA ILE A 177 -12.86 -5.69 6.49
C ILE A 177 -12.58 -7.00 5.75
N ILE A 178 -12.86 -7.03 4.46
CA ILE A 178 -12.54 -8.13 3.55
C ILE A 178 -11.62 -7.58 2.48
N GLU A 179 -10.50 -8.26 2.25
CA GLU A 179 -9.57 -7.98 1.15
C GLU A 179 -9.25 -9.27 0.41
N VAL A 180 -9.48 -9.27 -0.90
CA VAL A 180 -9.21 -10.43 -1.74
C VAL A 180 -8.04 -10.10 -2.65
N ALA A 181 -7.02 -10.96 -2.69
CA ALA A 181 -6.01 -10.87 -3.73
C ALA A 181 -5.55 -12.25 -4.19
N TYR A 182 -4.92 -12.27 -5.36
CA TYR A 182 -4.19 -13.44 -5.82
C TYR A 182 -2.99 -13.73 -4.92
N SER A 183 -2.67 -15.01 -4.75
CA SER A 183 -1.63 -15.52 -3.84
C SER A 183 -0.25 -14.87 -4.02
N GLN A 184 0.06 -14.40 -5.23
CA GLN A 184 1.30 -13.67 -5.56
C GLN A 184 1.49 -12.39 -4.73
N LYS A 185 0.43 -11.87 -4.10
CA LYS A 185 0.43 -10.59 -3.37
C LYS A 185 0.31 -10.72 -1.86
N ARG A 186 0.47 -11.93 -1.32
CA ARG A 186 0.23 -12.23 0.09
C ARG A 186 0.96 -11.27 1.06
N LYS A 187 2.23 -10.93 0.80
CA LYS A 187 2.99 -9.99 1.64
C LYS A 187 2.40 -8.57 1.64
N ARG A 188 1.90 -8.10 0.50
CA ARG A 188 1.30 -6.76 0.37
C ARG A 188 -0.04 -6.69 1.10
N LEU A 189 -0.84 -7.77 1.00
CA LEU A 189 -2.09 -7.88 1.76
C LEU A 189 -1.87 -7.89 3.27
N TYR A 190 -0.84 -8.59 3.77
CA TYR A 190 -0.55 -8.58 5.20
C TYR A 190 -0.28 -7.18 5.72
N ARG A 191 0.53 -6.39 4.99
CA ARG A 191 0.78 -5.01 5.36
C ARG A 191 -0.49 -4.16 5.32
N LEU A 192 -1.34 -4.34 4.30
CA LEU A 192 -2.62 -3.63 4.23
C LEU A 192 -3.53 -3.98 5.43
N ALA A 193 -3.57 -5.24 5.83
CA ALA A 193 -4.31 -5.68 7.01
C ALA A 193 -3.75 -5.07 8.30
N GLU A 194 -2.43 -5.01 8.45
CA GLU A 194 -1.77 -4.33 9.59
C GLU A 194 -2.16 -2.85 9.65
N ASN A 195 -2.12 -2.14 8.53
CA ASN A 195 -2.55 -0.74 8.46
C ASN A 195 -4.01 -0.57 8.93
N TYR A 196 -4.95 -1.41 8.46
CA TYR A 196 -6.32 -1.33 8.94
C TYR A 196 -6.46 -1.52 10.45
N LEU A 197 -5.73 -2.49 11.03
CA LEU A 197 -5.80 -2.79 12.46
C LEU A 197 -5.15 -1.69 13.31
N LEU A 198 -4.01 -1.15 12.88
CA LEU A 198 -3.24 -0.15 13.61
C LEU A 198 -3.82 1.26 13.45
N ASP A 199 -4.10 1.68 12.21
CA ASP A 199 -4.51 3.06 11.90
C ASP A 199 -5.96 3.36 12.35
N SER A 200 -6.75 2.30 12.58
CA SER A 200 -8.10 2.41 13.15
C SER A 200 -8.13 2.44 14.69
N ASP A 201 -6.96 2.44 15.35
CA ASP A 201 -6.83 2.31 16.81
C ASP A 201 -7.60 1.08 17.33
N ALA A 202 -7.37 -0.07 16.66
CA ALA A 202 -8.07 -1.32 16.88
C ALA A 202 -9.60 -1.27 16.71
N SER A 203 -10.20 -0.22 16.13
CA SER A 203 -11.64 -0.24 15.84
C SER A 203 -11.99 -1.27 14.76
N VAL A 204 -11.11 -1.51 13.80
CA VAL A 204 -11.16 -2.71 12.95
C VAL A 204 -10.66 -3.88 13.78
N GLN A 205 -11.50 -4.90 13.92
CA GLN A 205 -11.22 -6.06 14.76
C GLN A 205 -10.76 -7.26 13.94
N VAL A 206 -11.22 -7.38 12.70
CA VAL A 206 -10.91 -8.51 11.82
C VAL A 206 -10.73 -8.03 10.38
N VAL A 207 -9.69 -8.55 9.73
CA VAL A 207 -9.47 -8.46 8.28
C VAL A 207 -9.45 -9.89 7.72
N LEU A 208 -10.33 -10.18 6.75
CA LEU A 208 -10.48 -11.49 6.09
C LEU A 208 -9.80 -11.53 4.73
#